data_AF-A0A948HKY0-F1
#
_entry.id   AF-A0A948HKY0-F1
#
_cell.length_a   1.000
_cell.length_b   1.000
_cell.length_c   1.000
_cell.angle_alpha   90.00
_cell.angle_beta   90.00
_cell.angle_gamma   90.00
#
_symmetry.space_group_name_H-M   'P 1'
#
loop_
_entity.id
_entity.type
_entity.pdbx_description
1 polymer ?
#
loop_
_entity_poly.entity_id
_entity_poly.type
_entity_poly.pdbx_seq_one_letter_code
_entity_poly.pdbx_strand_id
1 'polypeptide(L)' 'MRQSQTPPWKKPSPNGKKKSQPLSEAQKSAARQRAEENGRRYPNLVDNMWAAKLPRGS' A
#
# COMPACT_ATOMS: atom_id res chain seq x y z
N MET A 1 33.69 -23.07 -4.36
CA MET A 1 32.83 -22.46 -5.41
C MET A 1 31.98 -21.38 -4.76
N ARG A 2 32.03 -20.13 -5.23
CA ARG A 2 31.13 -19.07 -4.72
C ARG A 2 29.71 -19.40 -5.19
N GLN A 3 28.77 -19.57 -4.27
CA GLN A 3 27.36 -19.77 -4.59
C GLN A 3 26.92 -18.65 -5.55
N SER A 4 26.34 -19.01 -6.68
CA SER A 4 25.77 -18.07 -7.63
C SER A 4 24.70 -17.25 -6.92
N GLN A 5 25.00 -15.99 -6.62
CA GLN A 5 24.07 -15.10 -5.93
C GLN A 5 22.82 -14.93 -6.79
N THR A 6 21.67 -15.34 -6.27
CA THR A 6 20.38 -15.06 -6.91
C THR A 6 20.24 -13.55 -7.07
N PRO A 7 19.99 -13.04 -8.29
CA PRO A 7 19.86 -11.60 -8.49
C PRO A 7 18.66 -11.07 -7.68
N PRO A 8 18.70 -9.81 -7.23
CA PRO A 8 17.74 -9.28 -6.25
C PRO A 8 16.27 -9.41 -6.71
N TRP A 9 15.98 -9.33 -8.01
CA TRP A 9 14.62 -9.50 -8.56
C TRP A 9 14.12 -10.95 -8.60
N LYS A 10 15.00 -11.95 -8.44
CA LYS A 10 14.63 -13.37 -8.30
C LYS A 10 14.54 -13.82 -6.83
N LYS A 11 14.83 -12.93 -5.88
CA LYS A 11 14.74 -13.26 -4.45
C LYS A 11 13.27 -13.26 -4.01
N PRO A 12 12.78 -14.31 -3.33
CA PRO A 12 11.43 -14.32 -2.78
C PRO A 12 11.30 -13.24 -1.70
N SER A 13 10.07 -12.85 -1.39
CA SER A 13 9.82 -11.95 -0.26
C SER A 13 10.33 -12.60 1.03
N PRO A 14 10.98 -11.84 1.94
CA PRO A 14 11.47 -12.40 3.20
C PRO A 14 10.37 -13.10 4.01
N ASN A 15 10.69 -14.28 4.53
CA ASN A 15 9.79 -15.04 5.40
C ASN A 15 9.42 -14.21 6.64
N GLY A 16 8.15 -14.26 7.03
CA GLY A 16 7.64 -13.52 8.19
C GLY A 16 7.22 -12.06 7.92
N LYS A 17 7.45 -11.52 6.71
CA LYS A 17 6.84 -10.23 6.35
C LYS A 17 5.35 -10.41 6.07
N LYS A 18 4.52 -9.56 6.68
CA LYS A 18 3.09 -9.50 6.36
C LYS A 18 2.94 -9.15 4.89
N LYS A 19 2.07 -9.88 4.17
CA LYS A 19 1.69 -9.53 2.80
C LYS A 19 1.11 -8.11 2.81
N SER A 20 1.37 -7.36 1.75
CA SER A 20 0.70 -6.09 1.51
C SER A 20 -0.80 -6.32 1.57
N GLN A 21 -1.49 -5.52 2.38
CA GLN A 21 -2.94 -5.58 2.49
C GLN A 21 -3.56 -4.43 1.71
N PRO A 22 -4.66 -4.68 0.97
CA PRO A 22 -5.42 -3.59 0.37
C PRO A 22 -6.04 -2.71 1.46
N LEU A 23 -6.36 -1.47 1.08
CA LEU A 23 -7.14 -0.56 1.93
C LEU A 23 -8.52 -1.16 2.22
N SER A 24 -9.02 -0.95 3.44
CA SER A 24 -10.43 -1.26 3.76
C SER A 24 -11.38 -0.32 3.01
N GLU A 25 -12.65 -0.69 2.91
CA GLU A 25 -13.66 0.17 2.27
C GLU A 25 -13.77 1.55 2.94
N ALA A 26 -13.68 1.59 4.28
CA ALA A 26 -13.65 2.84 5.05
C ALA A 26 -12.40 3.70 4.74
N GLN A 27 -11.25 3.07 4.51
CA GLN A 27 -10.05 3.79 4.10
C GLN A 27 -10.16 4.31 2.66
N LYS A 28 -10.77 3.53 1.75
CA LYS A 28 -11.01 3.96 0.36
C LYS A 28 -11.96 5.15 0.28
N SER A 29 -13.03 5.15 1.08
CA SER A 29 -13.97 6.28 1.13
C SER A 29 -13.30 7.54 1.67
N ALA A 30 -12.53 7.42 2.75
CA ALA A 30 -11.75 8.53 3.30
C ALA A 30 -10.74 9.09 2.27
N ALA A 31 -10.02 8.22 1.55
CA ALA A 31 -9.08 8.64 0.51
C ALA A 31 -9.78 9.40 -0.62
N ARG A 32 -10.94 8.90 -1.07
CA ARG A 32 -11.74 9.54 -2.12
C ARG A 32 -12.21 10.93 -1.69
N GLN A 33 -12.79 11.03 -0.49
CA GLN A 33 -13.28 12.29 0.05
C GLN A 33 -12.16 13.34 0.13
N ARG A 34 -11.00 12.97 0.68
CA ARG A 34 -9.85 13.87 0.77
C ARG A 34 -9.37 14.32 -0.62
N ALA A 35 -9.36 13.41 -1.60
CA ALA A 35 -8.97 13.74 -2.97
C ALA A 35 -9.93 14.77 -3.58
N GLU A 36 -11.24 14.56 -3.44
CA GLU A 36 -12.30 15.46 -3.91
C GLU A 36 -12.20 16.85 -3.26
N GLU A 37 -12.05 16.92 -1.93
CA GLU A 37 -11.89 18.17 -1.18
C GLU A 37 -10.67 18.99 -1.64
N ASN A 38 -9.60 18.31 -2.07
CA ASN A 38 -8.38 18.95 -2.55
C ASN A 38 -8.34 19.10 -4.08
N GLY A 39 -9.42 18.78 -4.79
CA GLY A 39 -9.49 18.83 -6.26
C GLY A 39 -8.51 17.88 -6.97
N ARG A 40 -8.06 16.83 -6.29
CA ARG A 40 -7.12 15.83 -6.83
C ARG A 40 -7.89 14.68 -7.46
N ARG A 41 -7.42 14.19 -8.61
CA ARG A 41 -8.03 13.00 -9.22
C ARG A 41 -7.83 11.78 -8.32
N TYR A 42 -8.90 11.00 -8.14
CA TYR A 42 -8.88 9.69 -7.50
C TYR A 42 -8.92 8.58 -8.58
N PRO A 43 -8.24 7.43 -8.40
CA PRO A 43 -7.34 7.07 -7.29
C PRO A 43 -5.95 7.72 -7.42
N ASN A 44 -5.32 8.06 -6.29
CA ASN A 44 -3.95 8.59 -6.27
C ASN A 44 -3.14 8.09 -5.07
N LEU A 45 -1.80 8.15 -5.16
CA LEU A 45 -0.91 7.63 -4.14
C LEU A 45 -0.96 8.42 -2.83
N VAL A 46 -1.05 9.75 -2.90
CA VAL A 46 -0.95 10.63 -1.72
C VAL A 46 -2.10 10.38 -0.75
N ASP A 47 -3.32 10.36 -1.26
CA ASP A 47 -4.53 10.15 -0.47
C ASP A 47 -4.68 8.69 -0.03
N ASN A 48 -4.29 7.74 -0.89
CA ASN A 48 -4.26 6.32 -0.52
C ASN A 48 -3.24 6.03 0.61
N MET A 49 -2.05 6.66 0.57
CA MET A 49 -1.03 6.51 1.61
C MET A 49 -1.43 7.19 2.93
N TRP A 50 -2.16 8.30 2.85
CA TRP A 50 -2.74 8.92 4.03
C TRP A 50 -3.81 8.01 4.65
N ALA A 51 -4.73 7.47 3.84
CA ALA A 51 -5.78 6.57 4.30
C ALA A 51 -5.24 5.24 4.87
N ALA A 52 -4.12 4.73 4.33
CA ALA A 52 -3.45 3.53 4.86
C ALA A 52 -3.04 3.65 6.33
N LYS A 53 -2.83 4.87 6.83
CA LYS A 53 -2.47 5.14 8.23
C LYS A 53 -3.69 5.20 9.17
N LEU A 54 -4.89 5.34 8.62
CA LEU A 54 -6.11 5.37 9.42
C LEU A 54 -6.42 3.99 9.98
N PRO A 55 -7.11 3.90 11.13
CA PRO A 55 -7.69 2.65 11.59
C PRO A 55 -8.52 2.01 10.48
N ARG A 56 -8.43 0.69 10.29
CA ARG A 56 -9.13 0.00 9.19
C ARG A 56 -10.66 -0.04 9.35
N GLY A 57 -11.20 0.50 10.45
CA GLY A 57 -12.54 0.19 10.96
C GLY A 57 -12.54 -1.19 11.63
N SER A 58 -13.42 -1.40 12.62
CA SER A 58 -13.72 -2.74 13.14
C SER A 58 -14.36 -3.61 12.06
#